data_AF-A0A4Y9SQM1-F1
#
_entry.id   AF-A0A4Y9SQM1-F1
#
_cell.length_a   1.000
_cell.length_b   1.000
_cell.length_c   1.000
_cell.angle_alpha   90.00
_cell.angle_beta   90.00
_cell.angle_gamma   90.00
#
_symmetry.space_group_name_H-M   'P 1'
#
loop_
_entity.id
_entity.type
_entity.pdbx_description
1 polymer ?
#
loop_
_entity_poly.entity_id
_entity_poly.type
_entity_poly.pdbx_seq_one_letter_code
_entity_poly.pdbx_strand_id
1 'polypeptide(L)'
;MRPRRAGQGLAVPVAWPGQPGDGGGDAFPAGGGIRPHDAAGAAEPVVIIAVANQSGSAGRAIVANNLALLRARAGRRVMLVDTDPKAPSRGWCSEMAAAGVQPRIAARVITGRELVPELELLRTRYNDIVIDTEGRDTTESRAALIAARLVVVPVTPRQVDLASQYKLIARLNSARMFNPGLRVLFVLVGGPAEPTDEERAAVRAYVARVMSATLASTVIHGQAPADMDALYREVFNH
;
A
#
# COMPACT_ATOMS: atom_id res chain seq x y z
N MET A 1 -10.00 -50.16 -20.19
CA MET A 1 -9.92 -48.67 -20.18
C MET A 1 -11.11 -48.16 -19.36
N ARG A 2 -10.90 -47.73 -18.12
CA ARG A 2 -11.92 -47.15 -17.22
C ARG A 2 -11.38 -45.79 -16.73
N PRO A 3 -12.19 -44.73 -16.64
CA PRO A 3 -11.71 -43.45 -16.14
C PRO A 3 -11.64 -43.47 -14.60
N ARG A 4 -10.54 -42.94 -14.04
CA ARG A 4 -10.37 -42.71 -12.60
C ARG A 4 -10.98 -41.36 -12.20
N ARG A 5 -11.69 -41.36 -11.07
CA ARG A 5 -12.33 -40.19 -10.43
C ARG A 5 -11.32 -39.22 -9.83
N ALA A 6 -11.83 -38.00 -9.64
CA ALA A 6 -11.29 -36.83 -8.95
C ALA A 6 -10.44 -37.12 -7.70
N GLY A 7 -9.31 -36.41 -7.61
CA GLY A 7 -8.49 -36.27 -6.41
C GLY A 7 -8.65 -34.87 -5.82
N GLN A 8 -9.22 -34.83 -4.62
CA GLN A 8 -9.30 -33.66 -3.73
C GLN A 8 -7.90 -33.33 -3.21
N GLY A 9 -7.58 -32.04 -3.07
CA GLY A 9 -6.26 -31.56 -2.63
C GLY A 9 -6.35 -30.31 -1.75
N LEU A 10 -6.65 -30.55 -0.46
CA LEU A 10 -6.37 -29.78 0.76
C LEU A 10 -6.33 -28.24 0.70
N ALA A 11 -7.44 -27.62 1.10
CA ALA A 11 -7.41 -26.33 1.78
C ALA A 11 -7.08 -26.56 3.27
N VAL A 12 -6.00 -25.96 3.77
CA VAL A 12 -5.69 -25.93 5.21
C VAL A 12 -6.33 -24.66 5.79
N PRO A 13 -7.30 -24.75 6.72
CA PRO A 13 -7.86 -23.57 7.35
C PRO A 13 -6.91 -23.08 8.45
N VAL A 14 -6.42 -21.84 8.34
CA VAL A 14 -5.77 -21.14 9.45
C VAL A 14 -6.89 -20.51 10.30
N ALA A 15 -7.19 -21.12 11.44
CA ALA A 15 -8.08 -20.56 12.44
C ALA A 15 -7.33 -19.51 13.28
N TRP A 16 -7.88 -18.29 13.38
CA TRP A 16 -7.42 -17.27 14.32
C TRP A 16 -8.34 -17.25 15.55
N PRO A 17 -7.79 -17.29 16.78
CA PRO A 17 -8.61 -17.33 17.99
C PRO A 17 -9.25 -15.95 18.25
N GLY A 18 -10.57 -15.93 18.45
CA GLY A 18 -11.29 -14.76 18.99
C GLY A 18 -12.58 -14.32 18.30
N GLN A 19 -13.35 -15.22 17.66
CA GLN A 19 -14.70 -14.86 17.18
C GLN A 19 -15.75 -15.01 18.28
N PRO A 20 -16.54 -13.97 18.60
CA PRO A 20 -17.84 -14.14 19.22
C PRO A 20 -18.90 -14.38 18.12
N GLY A 21 -19.54 -15.55 18.21
CA GLY A 21 -20.97 -15.76 18.04
C GLY A 21 -21.67 -15.22 16.80
N ASP A 22 -21.89 -16.13 15.86
CA ASP A 22 -22.80 -16.11 14.73
C ASP A 22 -24.25 -15.82 15.17
N GLY A 23 -24.81 -14.73 14.65
CA GLY A 23 -26.24 -14.39 14.69
C GLY A 23 -26.64 -13.84 13.32
N GLY A 24 -27.51 -14.57 12.62
CA GLY A 24 -27.82 -14.35 11.20
C GLY A 24 -28.71 -13.16 10.86
N GLY A 25 -28.87 -12.97 9.55
CA GLY A 25 -29.95 -12.22 8.90
C GLY A 25 -29.85 -10.69 8.98
N ASP A 26 -29.44 -10.05 7.88
CA ASP A 26 -30.36 -9.24 7.07
C ASP A 26 -29.61 -8.33 6.08
N ALA A 27 -30.33 -8.02 5.00
CA ALA A 27 -29.90 -7.31 3.81
C ALA A 27 -29.18 -5.97 4.06
N PHE A 28 -28.17 -5.67 3.25
CA PHE A 28 -27.70 -4.29 3.10
C PHE A 28 -28.73 -3.48 2.30
N PRO A 29 -29.24 -2.34 2.81
CA PRO A 29 -30.08 -1.47 2.01
C PRO A 29 -29.22 -0.69 1.01
N ALA A 30 -29.74 -0.55 -0.20
CA ALA A 30 -29.21 0.39 -1.18
C ALA A 30 -29.42 1.83 -0.68
N GLY A 31 -28.35 2.64 -0.70
CA GLY A 31 -28.40 4.08 -0.43
C GLY A 31 -28.19 4.46 1.04
N GLY A 32 -26.92 4.64 1.43
CA GLY A 32 -26.56 5.24 2.71
C GLY A 32 -25.55 6.36 2.49
N GLY A 33 -25.99 7.61 2.65
CA GLY A 33 -25.12 8.78 2.58
C GLY A 33 -23.93 8.67 3.54
N ILE A 34 -22.80 9.24 3.12
CA ILE A 34 -21.58 9.38 3.92
C ILE A 34 -21.96 10.07 5.23
N ARG A 35 -21.94 9.34 6.35
CA ARG A 35 -22.14 9.94 7.67
C ARG A 35 -20.94 10.84 8.00
N PRO A 36 -21.16 12.10 8.42
CA PRO A 36 -20.09 12.96 8.91
C PRO A 36 -19.31 12.27 10.03
N HIS A 37 -18.01 12.57 10.09
CA HIS A 37 -17.13 12.18 11.17
C HIS A 37 -17.53 12.98 12.41
N ASP A 38 -18.51 12.54 13.21
CA ASP A 38 -18.65 12.95 14.62
C ASP A 38 -19.53 12.00 15.43
N ALA A 39 -18.93 11.37 16.46
CA ALA A 39 -19.55 11.04 17.74
C ALA A 39 -18.48 10.54 18.74
N ALA A 40 -18.24 11.35 19.79
CA ALA A 40 -17.64 11.04 21.10
C ALA A 40 -16.21 10.45 21.16
N GLY A 41 -15.27 11.28 21.63
CA GLY A 41 -13.84 10.97 21.81
C GLY A 41 -13.01 11.82 20.86
N ALA A 42 -11.94 12.47 21.34
CA ALA A 42 -11.10 13.35 20.53
C ALA A 42 -10.81 12.69 19.17
N ALA A 43 -11.23 13.33 18.07
CA ALA A 43 -11.10 12.79 16.73
C ALA A 43 -9.65 12.32 16.51
N GLU A 44 -9.45 11.01 16.35
CA GLU A 44 -8.10 10.50 16.09
C GLU A 44 -7.55 11.22 14.85
N PRO A 45 -6.36 11.82 14.93
CA PRO A 45 -5.81 12.60 13.83
C PRO A 45 -5.65 11.70 12.61
N VAL A 46 -6.06 12.21 11.45
CA VAL A 46 -5.89 11.49 10.19
C VAL A 46 -4.42 11.21 9.94
N VAL A 47 -4.10 9.95 9.62
CA VAL A 47 -2.73 9.56 9.28
C VAL A 47 -2.62 9.42 7.77
N ILE A 48 -1.78 10.26 7.18
CA ILE A 48 -1.40 10.12 5.77
C ILE A 48 -0.10 9.32 5.68
N ILE A 49 -0.13 8.24 4.90
CA ILE A 49 1.02 7.39 4.63
C ILE A 49 1.25 7.38 3.12
N ALA A 50 2.40 7.89 2.68
CA ALA A 50 2.79 7.81 1.27
C ALA A 50 3.65 6.57 1.05
N VAL A 51 3.39 5.80 -0.02
CA VAL A 51 4.26 4.72 -0.48
C VAL A 51 5.02 5.23 -1.69
N ALA A 52 6.35 5.37 -1.56
CA ALA A 52 7.17 6.03 -2.56
C ALA A 52 8.50 5.33 -2.80
N ASN A 53 8.82 5.14 -4.08
CA ASN A 53 10.14 4.78 -4.58
C ASN A 53 10.23 5.27 -6.03
N GLN A 54 11.44 5.58 -6.48
CA GLN A 54 11.78 5.89 -7.86
C GLN A 54 11.63 4.69 -8.80
N SER A 55 11.92 3.48 -8.29
CA SER A 55 11.96 2.27 -9.12
C SER A 55 10.57 1.67 -9.27
N GLY A 56 10.12 1.49 -10.51
CA GLY A 56 8.78 0.98 -10.82
C GLY A 56 8.53 -0.46 -10.35
N SER A 57 9.59 -1.27 -10.21
CA SER A 57 9.50 -2.68 -9.78
C SER A 57 9.57 -2.87 -8.26
N ALA A 58 9.58 -1.79 -7.47
CA ALA A 58 9.75 -1.89 -6.02
C ALA A 58 8.53 -2.42 -5.26
N GLY A 59 7.42 -2.74 -5.95
CA GLY A 59 6.21 -3.26 -5.30
C GLY A 59 5.41 -2.20 -4.52
N ARG A 60 5.45 -0.93 -4.92
CA ARG A 60 4.76 0.17 -4.22
C ARG A 60 3.26 -0.04 -4.12
N ALA A 61 2.59 -0.31 -5.24
CA ALA A 61 1.17 -0.64 -5.26
C ALA A 61 0.87 -1.85 -4.35
N ILE A 62 1.70 -2.91 -4.39
CA ILE A 62 1.54 -4.09 -3.53
C ILE A 62 1.59 -3.69 -2.05
N VAL A 63 2.58 -2.90 -1.65
CA VAL A 63 2.72 -2.43 -0.26
C VAL A 63 1.58 -1.49 0.13
N ALA A 64 1.18 -0.57 -0.75
CA ALA A 64 0.07 0.36 -0.52
C ALA A 64 -1.27 -0.38 -0.34
N ASN A 65 -1.57 -1.32 -1.24
CA ASN A 65 -2.76 -2.17 -1.22
C ASN A 65 -2.87 -2.98 0.07
N ASN A 66 -1.79 -3.71 0.40
CA ASN A 66 -1.77 -4.54 1.61
C ASN A 66 -1.82 -3.69 2.88
N LEU A 67 -1.11 -2.56 2.91
CA LEU A 67 -1.19 -1.64 4.05
C LEU A 67 -2.61 -1.09 4.23
N ALA A 68 -3.26 -0.67 3.15
CA ALA A 68 -4.64 -0.18 3.21
C ALA A 68 -5.60 -1.28 3.70
N LEU A 69 -5.48 -2.49 3.18
CA LEU A 69 -6.29 -3.64 3.61
C LEU A 69 -6.07 -4.00 5.08
N LEU A 70 -4.81 -4.04 5.55
CA LEU A 70 -4.48 -4.32 6.94
C LEU A 70 -5.04 -3.25 7.88
N ARG A 71 -4.93 -1.97 7.52
CA ARG A 71 -5.50 -0.86 8.30
C ARG A 71 -7.03 -0.93 8.35
N ALA A 72 -7.67 -1.29 7.24
CA ALA A 72 -9.11 -1.48 7.19
C ALA A 72 -9.57 -2.70 8.02
N ARG A 73 -8.83 -3.82 7.97
CA ARG A 73 -9.07 -4.99 8.82
C ARG A 73 -8.91 -4.69 10.31
N ALA A 74 -8.07 -3.71 10.65
CA ALA A 74 -7.97 -3.16 12.00
C ALA A 74 -9.12 -2.19 12.37
N GLY A 75 -10.20 -2.13 11.57
CA GLY A 75 -11.39 -1.33 11.85
C GLY A 75 -11.29 0.14 11.45
N ARG A 76 -10.22 0.54 10.76
CA ARG A 76 -10.03 1.95 10.37
C ARG A 76 -10.72 2.26 9.05
N ARG A 77 -11.25 3.49 8.92
CA ARG A 77 -11.74 3.99 7.62
C ARG A 77 -10.55 4.43 6.78
N VAL A 78 -10.25 3.69 5.72
CA VAL A 78 -9.08 3.91 4.87
C VAL A 78 -9.50 4.39 3.48
N MET A 79 -8.83 5.43 2.99
CA MET A 79 -8.85 5.82 1.57
C MET A 79 -7.50 5.47 0.95
N LEU A 80 -7.53 4.74 -0.16
CA LEU A 80 -6.36 4.48 -0.99
C LEU A 80 -6.36 5.44 -2.19
N VAL A 81 -5.29 6.21 -2.33
CA VAL A 81 -5.13 7.18 -3.42
C VAL A 81 -4.02 6.71 -4.36
N ASP A 82 -4.34 6.50 -5.63
CA ASP A 82 -3.34 6.39 -6.70
C ASP A 82 -3.03 7.77 -7.25
N THR A 83 -1.75 8.09 -7.36
CA THR A 83 -1.29 9.26 -8.15
C THR A 83 -0.70 8.86 -9.50
N ASP A 84 -0.52 7.56 -9.76
CA ASP A 84 -0.14 7.05 -11.07
C ASP A 84 -1.39 6.97 -11.97
N PRO A 85 -1.40 7.59 -13.17
CA PRO A 85 -2.51 7.50 -14.12
C PRO A 85 -2.88 6.06 -14.52
N LYS A 86 -1.96 5.09 -14.41
CA LYS A 86 -2.25 3.67 -14.65
C LYS A 86 -3.14 3.05 -13.58
N ALA A 87 -3.27 3.69 -12.42
CA ALA A 87 -4.18 3.33 -11.35
C ALA A 87 -4.08 1.86 -10.87
N PRO A 88 -2.86 1.33 -10.61
CA PRO A 88 -2.70 -0.07 -10.25
C PRO A 88 -3.43 -0.44 -8.94
N SER A 89 -3.48 0.45 -7.96
CA SER A 89 -4.13 0.18 -6.67
C SER A 89 -5.66 0.14 -6.79
N ARG A 90 -6.25 1.03 -7.59
CA ARG A 90 -7.70 1.04 -7.88
C ARG A 90 -8.14 -0.18 -8.68
N GLY A 91 -7.34 -0.61 -9.65
CA GLY A 91 -7.58 -1.86 -10.37
C GLY A 91 -7.65 -3.04 -9.40
N TRP A 92 -6.62 -3.18 -8.56
CA TRP A 92 -6.56 -4.21 -7.52
C TRP A 92 -7.76 -4.17 -6.55
N CYS A 93 -8.16 -2.99 -6.05
CA CYS A 93 -9.34 -2.88 -5.18
C CYS A 93 -10.63 -3.38 -5.85
N SER A 94 -10.77 -3.15 -7.17
CA SER A 94 -11.93 -3.58 -7.93
C SER A 94 -11.95 -5.11 -8.07
N GLU A 95 -10.81 -5.71 -8.36
CA GLU A 95 -10.63 -7.17 -8.43
C GLU A 95 -10.91 -7.84 -7.08
N MET A 96 -10.36 -7.31 -5.99
CA MET A 96 -10.58 -7.83 -4.64
C MET A 96 -12.05 -7.77 -4.22
N ALA A 97 -12.74 -6.70 -4.61
CA ALA A 97 -14.18 -6.57 -4.37
C ALA A 97 -14.99 -7.59 -5.18
N ALA A 98 -14.60 -7.85 -6.44
CA ALA A 98 -15.22 -8.88 -7.29
C ALA A 98 -14.96 -10.29 -6.74
N ALA A 99 -13.79 -10.54 -6.17
CA ALA A 99 -13.43 -11.78 -5.49
C ALA A 99 -14.07 -11.93 -4.09
N GLY A 100 -14.89 -10.97 -3.65
CA GLY A 100 -15.59 -11.02 -2.36
C GLY A 100 -14.71 -10.77 -1.14
N VAL A 101 -13.49 -10.23 -1.32
CA VAL A 101 -12.59 -9.96 -0.20
C VAL A 101 -13.11 -8.80 0.64
N GLN A 102 -13.08 -8.99 1.96
CA GLN A 102 -13.50 -7.99 2.94
C GLN A 102 -12.33 -7.56 3.85
N PRO A 103 -12.37 -6.31 4.36
CA PRO A 103 -13.32 -5.25 4.01
C PRO A 103 -13.03 -4.64 2.62
N ARG A 104 -14.06 -4.08 1.97
CA ARG A 104 -13.87 -3.29 0.75
C ARG A 104 -13.06 -2.02 1.04
N ILE A 105 -12.09 -1.72 0.18
CA ILE A 105 -11.24 -0.54 0.29
C ILE A 105 -11.72 0.54 -0.68
N ALA A 106 -11.98 1.74 -0.16
CA ALA A 106 -12.27 2.89 -1.01
C ALA A 106 -10.98 3.32 -1.72
N ALA A 107 -11.01 3.38 -3.05
CA ALA A 107 -9.85 3.79 -3.85
C ALA A 107 -10.22 4.93 -4.82
N ARG A 108 -9.32 5.90 -4.97
CA ARG A 108 -9.45 7.02 -5.92
C ARG A 108 -8.15 7.25 -6.67
N VAL A 109 -8.28 7.63 -7.93
CA VAL A 109 -7.15 8.13 -8.73
C VAL A 109 -7.20 9.64 -8.68
N ILE A 110 -6.12 10.25 -8.22
CA ILE A 110 -6.00 11.70 -8.12
C ILE A 110 -4.67 12.11 -8.74
N THR A 111 -4.76 12.70 -9.91
CA THR A 111 -3.62 13.16 -10.72
C THR A 111 -3.71 14.68 -10.92
N GLY A 112 -2.62 15.33 -11.28
CA GLY A 112 -2.60 16.76 -11.47
C GLY A 112 -2.55 17.55 -10.16
N ARG A 113 -2.90 18.83 -10.24
CA ARG A 113 -2.85 19.74 -9.08
C ARG A 113 -3.95 19.49 -8.03
N GLU A 114 -4.84 18.53 -8.28
CA GLU A 114 -6.02 18.25 -7.46
C GLU A 114 -5.70 17.47 -6.18
N LEU A 115 -4.49 16.91 -6.03
CA LEU A 115 -4.17 16.10 -4.85
C LEU A 115 -4.34 16.88 -3.54
N VAL A 116 -3.81 18.10 -3.46
CA VAL A 116 -3.87 18.91 -2.24
C VAL A 116 -5.32 19.24 -1.82
N PRO A 117 -6.17 19.86 -2.67
CA PRO A 117 -7.55 20.16 -2.28
C PRO A 117 -8.38 18.90 -1.97
N GLU A 118 -8.16 17.80 -2.68
CA GLU A 118 -8.84 16.54 -2.40
C GLU A 118 -8.40 15.93 -1.06
N LEU A 119 -7.11 16.01 -0.70
CA LEU A 119 -6.63 15.52 0.59
C LEU A 119 -7.30 16.27 1.75
N GLU A 120 -7.54 17.58 1.65
CA GLU A 120 -8.27 18.34 2.68
C GLU A 120 -9.69 17.80 2.87
N LEU A 121 -10.40 17.51 1.78
CA LEU A 121 -11.74 16.93 1.85
C LEU A 121 -11.71 15.51 2.41
N LEU A 122 -10.75 14.68 1.99
CA LEU A 122 -10.63 13.29 2.42
C LEU A 122 -10.29 13.17 3.91
N ARG A 123 -9.50 14.10 4.47
CA ARG A 123 -9.19 14.14 5.91
C ARG A 123 -10.43 14.29 6.79
N THR A 124 -11.53 14.84 6.28
CA THR A 124 -12.77 14.94 7.06
C THR A 124 -13.57 13.63 7.14
N ARG A 125 -13.22 12.62 6.32
CA ARG A 125 -14.03 11.40 6.13
C ARG A 125 -13.33 10.10 6.51
N TYR A 126 -11.99 10.09 6.47
CA TYR A 126 -11.18 8.90 6.64
C TYR A 126 -10.22 9.04 7.82
N ASN A 127 -9.96 7.94 8.52
CA ASN A 127 -8.98 7.90 9.60
C ASN A 127 -7.56 7.75 9.05
N ASP A 128 -7.41 7.06 7.92
CA ASP A 128 -6.14 6.92 7.21
C ASP A 128 -6.29 7.20 5.72
N ILE A 129 -5.26 7.81 5.15
CA ILE A 129 -5.12 7.96 3.70
C ILE A 129 -3.78 7.33 3.33
N VAL A 130 -3.83 6.25 2.54
CA VAL A 130 -2.65 5.62 1.95
C VAL A 130 -2.52 6.13 0.53
N ILE A 131 -1.36 6.68 0.17
CA ILE A 131 -1.11 7.24 -1.16
C ILE A 131 -0.07 6.38 -1.88
N ASP A 132 -0.46 5.65 -2.92
CA ASP A 132 0.48 5.04 -3.86
C ASP A 132 1.00 6.12 -4.82
N THR A 133 2.26 6.50 -4.61
CA THR A 133 2.85 7.60 -5.38
C THR A 133 3.31 7.14 -6.75
N GLU A 134 3.34 8.01 -7.73
CA GLU A 134 3.99 7.73 -9.01
C GLU A 134 5.53 7.58 -8.86
N GLY A 135 6.17 6.75 -9.70
CA GLY A 135 7.63 6.53 -9.67
C GLY A 135 8.42 7.77 -10.05
N ARG A 136 7.84 8.56 -10.96
CA ARG A 136 8.41 9.81 -11.43
C ARG A 136 8.34 10.89 -10.36
N ASP A 137 9.20 11.89 -10.52
CA ASP A 137 9.17 13.08 -9.69
C ASP A 137 8.12 14.05 -10.25
N THR A 138 6.89 13.92 -9.77
CA THR A 138 5.75 14.72 -10.20
C THR A 138 5.22 15.63 -9.08
N THR A 139 4.38 16.60 -9.43
CA THR A 139 3.77 17.54 -8.49
C THR A 139 2.98 16.81 -7.40
N GLU A 140 2.22 15.79 -7.79
CA GLU A 140 1.40 14.93 -6.94
C GLU A 140 2.27 14.13 -6.00
N SER A 141 3.35 13.55 -6.53
CA SER A 141 4.26 12.75 -5.73
C SER A 141 4.96 13.61 -4.66
N ARG A 142 5.34 14.86 -5.00
CA ARG A 142 5.92 15.80 -4.03
C ARG A 142 4.88 16.26 -3.00
N ALA A 143 3.66 16.57 -3.44
CA ALA A 143 2.56 16.94 -2.55
C ALA A 143 2.21 15.79 -1.58
N ALA A 144 2.22 14.54 -2.03
CA ALA A 144 2.03 13.37 -1.19
C ALA A 144 3.11 13.26 -0.10
N LEU A 145 4.39 13.46 -0.45
CA LEU A 145 5.49 13.45 0.52
C LEU A 145 5.38 14.59 1.54
N ILE A 146 4.99 15.80 1.09
CA ILE A 146 4.79 16.95 1.97
C ILE A 146 3.62 16.70 2.94
N ALA A 147 2.53 16.10 2.47
CA ALA A 147 1.34 15.82 3.29
C ALA A 147 1.49 14.62 4.24
N ALA A 148 2.45 13.72 3.98
CA ALA A 148 2.57 12.46 4.70
C ALA A 148 3.16 12.63 6.11
N ARG A 149 2.64 11.83 7.06
CA ARG A 149 3.31 11.65 8.37
C ARG A 149 4.44 10.62 8.27
N LEU A 150 4.26 9.64 7.39
CA LEU A 150 5.19 8.55 7.15
C LEU A 150 5.29 8.29 5.65
N VAL A 151 6.52 8.18 5.15
CA VAL A 151 6.81 7.61 3.84
C VAL A 151 7.28 6.19 4.01
N VAL A 152 6.59 5.24 3.39
CA VAL A 152 7.05 3.86 3.27
C VAL A 152 7.77 3.73 1.94
N VAL A 153 9.04 3.34 2.00
CA VAL A 153 9.90 3.14 0.82
C VAL A 153 10.15 1.65 0.66
N PRO A 154 9.39 0.95 -0.19
CA PRO A 154 9.71 -0.44 -0.48
C PRO A 154 10.98 -0.50 -1.33
N VAL A 155 11.88 -1.42 -1.04
CA VAL A 155 13.17 -1.58 -1.75
C VAL A 155 13.48 -3.05 -1.93
N THR A 156 13.89 -3.44 -3.14
CA THR A 156 14.44 -4.78 -3.38
C THR A 156 15.97 -4.73 -3.27
N PRO A 157 16.64 -5.84 -2.91
CA PRO A 157 18.11 -5.89 -2.88
C PRO A 157 18.78 -5.46 -4.19
N ARG A 158 18.11 -5.71 -5.33
CA ARG A 158 18.60 -5.35 -6.67
C ARG A 158 18.49 -3.86 -6.99
N GLN A 159 17.69 -3.10 -6.23
CA GLN A 159 17.45 -1.66 -6.45
C GLN A 159 18.40 -0.78 -5.62
N VAL A 160 19.44 -1.36 -5.02
CA VAL A 160 20.48 -0.62 -4.31
C VAL A 160 21.49 -0.06 -5.32
N ASP A 161 21.01 0.70 -6.33
CA ASP A 161 21.85 1.41 -7.30
C ASP A 161 21.93 2.91 -6.98
N LEU A 162 23.10 3.52 -7.11
CA LEU A 162 23.33 4.91 -6.67
C LEU A 162 22.40 5.94 -7.35
N ALA A 163 22.07 5.76 -8.64
CA ALA A 163 21.32 6.77 -9.39
C ALA A 163 19.85 6.88 -8.92
N SER A 164 19.21 5.74 -8.68
CA SER A 164 17.85 5.69 -8.12
C SER A 164 17.83 6.24 -6.69
N GLN A 165 18.88 5.97 -5.91
CA GLN A 165 19.02 6.44 -4.54
C GLN A 165 19.05 7.97 -4.46
N TYR A 166 19.89 8.63 -5.28
CA TYR A 166 20.04 10.09 -5.22
C TYR A 166 18.74 10.83 -5.53
N LYS A 167 17.98 10.37 -6.52
CA LYS A 167 16.74 11.02 -6.91
C LYS A 167 15.65 10.88 -5.84
N LEU A 168 15.54 9.71 -5.19
CA LEU A 168 14.63 9.54 -4.06
C LEU A 168 15.06 10.42 -2.87
N ILE A 169 16.36 10.42 -2.53
CA ILE A 169 16.89 11.24 -1.44
C ILE A 169 16.62 12.73 -1.70
N ALA A 170 16.85 13.22 -2.91
CA ALA A 170 16.59 14.61 -3.28
C ALA A 170 15.11 14.99 -3.13
N ARG A 171 14.20 14.08 -3.50
CA ARG A 171 12.74 14.28 -3.32
C ARG A 171 12.34 14.30 -1.85
N LEU A 172 12.85 13.36 -1.04
CA LEU A 172 12.59 13.33 0.40
C LEU A 172 13.13 14.58 1.10
N ASN A 173 14.33 15.03 0.76
CA ASN A 173 14.93 16.25 1.31
C ASN A 173 14.14 17.50 0.92
N SER A 174 13.71 17.61 -0.35
CA SER A 174 12.85 18.70 -0.80
C SER A 174 11.52 18.74 -0.04
N ALA A 175 10.88 17.58 0.17
CA ALA A 175 9.63 17.50 0.93
C ALA A 175 9.82 17.92 2.40
N ARG A 176 10.96 17.57 3.00
CA ARG A 176 11.30 17.92 4.39
C ARG A 176 11.47 19.42 4.62
N MET A 177 11.82 20.19 3.60
CA MET A 177 11.83 21.66 3.70
C MET A 177 10.46 22.22 4.06
N PHE A 178 9.38 21.53 3.67
CA PHE A 178 7.99 21.92 3.96
C PHE A 178 7.35 21.06 5.06
N ASN A 179 7.89 19.87 5.32
CA ASN A 179 7.44 18.96 6.37
C ASN A 179 8.64 18.38 7.16
N PRO A 180 9.20 19.14 8.12
CA PRO A 180 10.35 18.70 8.92
C PRO A 180 10.06 17.45 9.78
N GLY A 181 8.78 17.15 10.04
CA GLY A 181 8.34 15.97 10.80
C GLY A 181 8.27 14.68 9.97
N LEU A 182 8.59 14.71 8.68
CA LEU A 182 8.48 13.56 7.78
C LEU A 182 9.38 12.40 8.23
N ARG A 183 8.74 11.28 8.58
CA ARG A 183 9.41 10.01 8.89
C ARG A 183 9.52 9.15 7.64
N VAL A 184 10.63 8.42 7.52
CA VAL A 184 10.87 7.52 6.40
C VAL A 184 11.10 6.11 6.92
N LEU A 185 10.33 5.14 6.44
CA LEU A 185 10.48 3.73 6.74
C LEU A 185 10.78 2.97 5.47
N PHE A 186 11.97 2.42 5.36
CA PHE A 186 12.32 1.48 4.31
C PHE A 186 11.80 0.10 4.68
N VAL A 187 11.24 -0.59 3.68
CA VAL A 187 10.77 -1.96 3.84
C VAL A 187 11.39 -2.79 2.74
N LEU A 188 12.05 -3.88 3.12
CA LEU A 188 12.64 -4.78 2.15
C LEU A 188 11.53 -5.59 1.48
N VAL A 189 11.47 -5.53 0.15
CA VAL A 189 10.61 -6.38 -0.66
C VAL A 189 11.50 -7.46 -1.26
N GLY A 190 11.39 -8.67 -0.72
CA GLY A 190 12.17 -9.84 -1.11
C GLY A 190 11.47 -10.69 -2.16
N GLY A 191 12.25 -11.55 -2.80
CA GLY A 191 11.74 -12.61 -3.67
C GLY A 191 11.30 -13.86 -2.88
N PRO A 192 11.20 -15.03 -3.53
CA PRO A 192 10.83 -16.28 -2.87
C PRO A 192 11.88 -16.79 -1.88
N ALA A 193 13.14 -16.35 -2.02
CA ALA A 193 14.21 -16.65 -1.08
C ALA A 193 14.37 -15.53 -0.06
N GLU A 194 14.80 -15.89 1.15
CA GLU A 194 15.24 -14.94 2.15
C GLU A 194 16.44 -14.14 1.62
N PRO A 195 16.43 -12.80 1.76
CA PRO A 195 17.59 -11.99 1.43
C PRO A 195 18.79 -12.38 2.28
N THR A 196 19.93 -12.51 1.62
CA THR A 196 21.23 -12.83 2.24
C THR A 196 21.69 -11.72 3.18
N ASP A 197 22.62 -12.02 4.08
CA ASP A 197 23.19 -11.02 4.99
C ASP A 197 23.88 -9.87 4.25
N GLU A 198 24.51 -10.17 3.12
CA GLU A 198 25.14 -9.18 2.24
C GLU A 198 24.10 -8.22 1.63
N GLU A 199 23.00 -8.76 1.09
CA GLU A 199 21.90 -7.96 0.56
C GLU A 199 21.27 -7.08 1.66
N ARG A 200 21.06 -7.63 2.86
CA ARG A 200 20.56 -6.85 4.00
C ARG A 200 21.55 -5.76 4.41
N ALA A 201 22.85 -6.04 4.38
CA ALA A 201 23.89 -5.06 4.70
C ALA A 201 23.93 -3.93 3.66
N ALA A 202 23.82 -4.25 2.37
CA ALA A 202 23.76 -3.26 1.30
C ALA A 202 22.55 -2.33 1.46
N VAL A 203 21.37 -2.89 1.76
CA VAL A 203 20.16 -2.09 2.01
C VAL A 203 20.33 -1.23 3.26
N ARG A 204 20.86 -1.77 4.37
CA ARG A 204 21.16 -0.96 5.57
C ARG A 204 22.10 0.21 5.25
N ALA A 205 23.14 -0.02 4.46
CA ALA A 205 24.07 1.02 4.04
C ALA A 205 23.38 2.09 3.17
N TYR A 206 22.43 1.70 2.32
CA TYR A 206 21.60 2.66 1.59
C TYR A 206 20.69 3.46 2.52
N VAL A 207 19.95 2.81 3.41
CA VAL A 207 19.04 3.48 4.36
C VAL A 207 19.78 4.49 5.23
N ALA A 208 21.01 4.17 5.65
CA ALA A 208 21.84 5.07 6.46
C ALA A 208 22.18 6.40 5.76
N ARG A 209 22.06 6.48 4.43
CA ARG A 209 22.25 7.72 3.65
C ARG A 209 21.02 8.65 3.67
N VAL A 210 19.88 8.15 4.14
CA VAL A 210 18.63 8.91 4.19
C VAL A 210 18.39 9.39 5.62
N MET A 211 18.34 10.71 5.81
CA MET A 211 18.17 11.30 7.13
C MET A 211 16.86 10.87 7.79
N SER A 212 16.94 10.50 9.08
CA SER A 212 15.83 9.98 9.90
C SER A 212 15.04 8.84 9.25
N ALA A 213 15.69 8.05 8.41
CA ALA A 213 15.14 6.82 7.88
C ALA A 213 15.35 5.66 8.85
N THR A 214 14.40 4.73 8.87
CA THR A 214 14.51 3.46 9.58
C THR A 214 14.30 2.32 8.60
N LEU A 215 15.00 1.21 8.77
CA LEU A 215 14.71 -0.03 8.04
C LEU A 215 13.82 -0.91 8.91
N ALA A 216 12.69 -1.37 8.37
CA ALA A 216 11.82 -2.33 9.05
C ALA A 216 12.58 -3.65 9.29
N SER A 217 12.32 -4.29 10.43
CA SER A 217 12.81 -5.66 10.70
C SER A 217 12.11 -6.71 9.82
N THR A 218 10.93 -6.37 9.32
CA THR A 218 10.12 -7.25 8.47
C THR A 218 10.56 -7.19 7.02
N VAL A 219 10.66 -8.37 6.38
CA VAL A 219 10.78 -8.51 4.93
C VAL A 219 9.39 -8.82 4.38
N ILE A 220 8.95 -8.04 3.40
CA ILE A 220 7.74 -8.36 2.65
C ILE A 220 8.14 -9.34 1.55
N HIS A 221 7.65 -10.57 1.65
CA HIS A 221 7.76 -11.55 0.58
C HIS A 221 6.62 -11.32 -0.39
N GLY A 222 6.97 -10.92 -1.60
CA GLY A 222 6.02 -10.75 -2.69
C GLY A 222 6.70 -11.09 -3.99
N GLN A 223 6.03 -11.87 -4.84
CA GLN A 223 6.39 -11.88 -6.25
C GLN A 223 6.05 -10.48 -6.77
N ALA A 224 7.05 -9.62 -6.98
CA ALA A 224 6.92 -8.68 -8.09
C ALA A 224 7.08 -9.57 -9.33
N PRO A 225 5.99 -9.89 -10.06
CA PRO A 225 6.13 -10.65 -11.28
C PRO A 225 7.09 -9.85 -12.18
N ALA A 226 8.02 -10.53 -12.84
CA ALA A 226 8.92 -9.88 -13.79
C ALA A 226 8.14 -9.13 -14.89
N ASP A 227 6.89 -9.54 -15.11
CA ASP A 227 5.89 -8.92 -15.96
C ASP A 227 4.52 -8.92 -15.23
N MET A 228 4.14 -7.76 -14.69
CA MET A 228 2.83 -7.58 -14.04
C MET A 228 1.67 -7.92 -15.00
N ASP A 229 1.80 -7.64 -16.30
CA ASP A 229 0.77 -7.89 -17.31
C ASP A 229 0.63 -9.39 -17.63
N ALA A 230 1.67 -10.20 -17.37
CA ALA A 230 1.60 -11.65 -17.47
C ALA A 230 0.86 -12.28 -16.27
N LEU A 231 1.11 -11.79 -15.05
CA LEU A 231 0.45 -12.30 -13.86
C LEU A 231 -1.07 -11.98 -13.86
N TYR A 232 -1.45 -10.81 -14.38
CA TYR A 232 -2.87 -10.48 -14.60
C TYR A 232 -3.54 -11.39 -15.64
N ARG A 233 -2.80 -11.87 -16.64
CA ARG A 233 -3.35 -12.83 -17.63
C ARG A 233 -3.43 -14.25 -17.08
N GLU A 234 -2.49 -14.65 -16.24
CA GLU A 234 -2.38 -16.03 -15.74
C GLU A 234 -3.32 -16.32 -14.56
N VAL A 235 -3.55 -15.34 -13.68
CA VAL A 235 -4.42 -15.51 -12.50
C VAL A 235 -5.91 -15.37 -12.85
N PHE A 236 -6.25 -14.66 -13.93
CA PHE A 236 -7.63 -14.22 -14.19
C PHE A 236 -8.24 -14.68 -15.53
N ASN A 237 -7.56 -15.52 -16.33
CA ASN A 237 -8.17 -16.21 -17.47
C ASN A 237 -8.45 -17.70 -17.13
N HIS A 238 -9.58 -17.93 -16.49
CA HIS A 238 -10.36 -19.17 -16.60
C HIS A 238 -11.82 -18.81 -16.88
#